data_AF-A0A1H0XT82-F1
#
_entry.id   AF-A0A1H0XT82-F1
#
_cell.length_a   1.000
_cell.length_b   1.000
_cell.length_c   1.000
_cell.angle_alpha   90.00
_cell.angle_beta   90.00
_cell.angle_gamma   90.00
#
_symmetry.space_group_name_H-M   'P 1'
#
loop_
_entity.id
_entity.type
_entity.pdbx_description
1 polymer ?
#
loop_
_entity_poly.entity_id
_entity_poly.type
_entity_poly.pdbx_seq_one_letter_code
_entity_poly.pdbx_strand_id
1 'polypeptide(L)'
;MTDEHRSSPRPEDDAARLGLVVVGEAAALHSGDEAALDASEQNIRDTIDELIDEPLTPRQEEVVERLASAGGTLTAGLSGALAAQAGRSVDDILEGAARSVVWQQRLAEQRDDAARQHGEPRQHGEARHHGEARHHGGEREDAGGQREDAGGQQRDRRDDDGRDGD
;
A
#
# COMPACT_ATOMS: atom_id res chain seq x y z
N MET A 1 -9.31 -31.89 9.74
CA MET A 1 -9.07 -30.46 9.97
C MET A 1 -7.84 -30.11 9.17
N THR A 2 -8.06 -29.79 7.89
CA THR A 2 -7.00 -29.48 6.92
C THR A 2 -6.73 -27.99 6.96
N ASP A 3 -5.46 -27.61 6.98
CA ASP A 3 -4.93 -26.24 7.01
C ASP A 3 -5.78 -25.20 6.26
N GLU A 4 -6.55 -24.40 7.01
CA GLU A 4 -7.24 -23.20 6.52
C GLU A 4 -6.40 -21.95 6.81
N HIS A 5 -5.08 -22.06 6.64
CA HIS A 5 -4.23 -20.88 6.48
C HIS A 5 -3.85 -20.80 5.00
N ARG A 6 -4.83 -20.49 4.15
CA ARG A 6 -4.50 -19.71 2.95
C ARG A 6 -3.96 -18.40 3.50
N SER A 7 -2.64 -18.27 3.60
CA SER A 7 -2.01 -16.99 3.87
C SER A 7 -2.60 -16.01 2.88
N SER A 8 -3.36 -15.02 3.37
CA SER A 8 -3.81 -13.92 2.54
C SER A 8 -2.60 -13.36 1.78
N PRO A 9 -2.75 -13.03 0.48
CA PRO A 9 -1.69 -12.41 -0.30
C PRO A 9 -1.05 -11.25 0.47
N ARG A 10 0.27 -11.09 0.33
CA ARG A 10 0.98 -10.01 1.02
C ARG A 10 0.61 -8.68 0.35
N PRO A 11 0.49 -7.58 1.10
CA PRO A 11 0.23 -6.26 0.52
C PRO A 11 1.24 -5.86 -0.57
N GLU A 12 2.48 -6.31 -0.45
CA GLU A 12 3.54 -6.06 -1.44
C GLU A 12 3.31 -6.83 -2.76
N ASP A 13 2.74 -8.04 -2.70
CA ASP A 13 2.40 -8.82 -3.89
C ASP A 13 1.21 -8.18 -4.63
N ASP A 14 0.23 -7.68 -3.87
CA ASP A 14 -0.93 -6.97 -4.40
C ASP A 14 -0.50 -5.64 -5.04
N ALA A 15 0.40 -4.90 -4.37
CA ALA A 15 0.97 -3.68 -4.91
C ALA A 15 1.79 -3.94 -6.20
N ALA A 16 2.51 -5.05 -6.28
CA ALA A 16 3.24 -5.44 -7.49
C ALA A 16 2.28 -5.78 -8.63
N ARG A 17 1.21 -6.54 -8.37
CA ARG A 17 0.16 -6.84 -9.35
C ARG A 17 -0.50 -5.57 -9.88
N LEU A 18 -0.95 -4.69 -8.98
CA LEU A 18 -1.55 -3.39 -9.35
C LEU A 18 -0.57 -2.52 -10.13
N GLY A 19 0.70 -2.49 -9.74
CA GLY A 19 1.75 -1.76 -10.46
C GLY A 19 1.94 -2.24 -11.89
N LEU A 20 1.93 -3.56 -12.12
CA LEU A 20 2.05 -4.13 -13.47
C LEU A 20 0.84 -3.82 -14.34
N VAL A 21 -0.36 -3.84 -13.77
CA VAL A 21 -1.60 -3.47 -14.46
C VAL A 21 -1.54 -2.01 -14.94
N VAL A 22 -1.14 -1.08 -14.07
CA VAL A 22 -1.01 0.35 -14.43
C VAL A 22 0.06 0.57 -15.52
N VAL A 23 1.16 -0.18 -15.50
CA VAL A 23 2.17 -0.13 -16.57
C VAL A 23 1.62 -0.68 -17.89
N GLY A 24 0.82 -1.75 -17.84
CA GLY A 24 0.12 -2.29 -19.01
C GLY A 24 -0.87 -1.29 -19.62
N GLU A 25 -1.64 -0.60 -18.78
CA GLU A 25 -2.57 0.45 -19.21
C GLU A 25 -1.83 1.62 -19.87
N ALA A 26 -0.73 2.08 -19.26
CA ALA A 26 0.10 3.12 -19.84
C ALA A 26 0.68 2.72 -21.21
N ALA A 27 1.04 1.44 -21.39
CA ALA A 27 1.49 0.90 -22.67
C ALA A 27 0.36 0.88 -23.71
N ALA A 28 -0.86 0.49 -23.32
CA ALA A 28 -2.02 0.53 -24.21
C ALA A 28 -2.41 1.96 -24.61
N LEU A 29 -2.36 2.91 -23.67
CA LEU A 29 -2.54 4.35 -23.95
C LEU A 29 -1.47 4.88 -24.90
N HIS A 30 -0.23 4.42 -24.76
CA HIS A 30 0.87 4.83 -25.63
C HIS A 30 0.74 4.27 -27.05
N SER A 31 0.36 3.00 -27.18
CA SER A 31 0.19 2.35 -28.48
C SER A 31 -0.99 2.92 -29.27
N GLY A 32 -1.98 3.48 -28.58
CA GLY A 32 -3.22 3.99 -29.19
C GLY A 32 -4.09 2.86 -29.77
N ASP A 33 -3.84 1.62 -29.36
CA ASP A 33 -4.61 0.45 -29.79
C ASP A 33 -5.86 0.32 -28.90
N GLU A 34 -7.02 0.61 -29.48
CA GLU A 34 -8.32 0.56 -28.80
C GLU A 34 -8.64 -0.85 -28.26
N ALA A 35 -8.22 -1.91 -28.97
CA ALA A 35 -8.40 -3.27 -28.48
C ALA A 35 -7.49 -3.58 -27.28
N ALA A 36 -6.28 -2.99 -27.25
CA ALA A 36 -5.39 -3.11 -26.10
C ALA A 36 -5.89 -2.30 -24.89
N LEU A 37 -6.55 -1.17 -25.13
CA LEU A 37 -7.19 -0.37 -24.09
C LEU A 37 -8.36 -1.13 -23.45
N ASP A 38 -9.28 -1.66 -24.25
CA ASP A 38 -10.40 -2.48 -23.75
C ASP A 38 -9.89 -3.70 -22.95
N ALA A 39 -8.85 -4.38 -23.45
CA ALA A 39 -8.23 -5.50 -22.76
C ALA A 39 -7.56 -5.07 -21.44
N SER A 40 -6.97 -3.87 -21.40
CA SER A 40 -6.37 -3.32 -20.19
C SER A 40 -7.43 -2.96 -19.14
N GLU A 41 -8.56 -2.37 -19.55
CA GLU A 41 -9.67 -2.07 -18.64
C GLU A 41 -10.23 -3.34 -18.01
N GLN A 42 -10.41 -4.39 -18.81
CA GLN A 42 -10.86 -5.69 -18.29
C GLN A 42 -9.84 -6.28 -17.32
N ASN A 43 -8.53 -6.21 -17.64
CA ASN A 43 -7.46 -6.69 -16.77
C ASN A 43 -7.43 -5.97 -15.41
N ILE A 44 -7.69 -4.65 -15.40
CA ILE A 44 -7.83 -3.88 -14.15
C ILE A 44 -8.98 -4.44 -13.30
N ARG A 45 -10.16 -4.63 -13.90
CA ARG A 45 -11.33 -5.17 -13.19
C ARG A 45 -11.04 -6.58 -12.66
N ASP A 46 -10.52 -7.47 -13.50
CA ASP A 46 -10.17 -8.84 -13.12
C ASP A 46 -9.14 -8.88 -11.99
N THR A 47 -8.10 -8.05 -12.07
CA THR A 47 -7.06 -7.98 -11.02
C THR A 47 -7.65 -7.49 -9.71
N ILE A 48 -8.53 -6.49 -9.73
CA ILE A 48 -9.12 -5.95 -8.50
C ILE A 48 -10.12 -6.93 -7.91
N ASP A 49 -10.90 -7.63 -8.74
CA ASP A 49 -11.80 -8.69 -8.31
C ASP A 49 -11.05 -9.86 -7.63
N GLU A 50 -9.82 -10.15 -8.05
CA GLU A 50 -8.95 -11.13 -7.36
C GLU A 50 -8.41 -10.64 -6.00
N LEU A 51 -8.37 -9.32 -5.78
CA LEU A 51 -7.79 -8.70 -4.58
C LEU A 51 -8.82 -8.35 -3.50
N ILE A 52 -10.11 -8.37 -3.81
CA ILE A 52 -11.19 -8.04 -2.88
C ILE A 52 -11.84 -9.30 -2.29
N ASP A 53 -12.06 -9.31 -0.98
CA ASP A 53 -12.76 -10.40 -0.30
C ASP A 53 -14.28 -10.37 -0.53
N GLU A 54 -14.82 -9.17 -0.73
CA GLU A 54 -16.24 -8.90 -0.98
C GLU A 54 -16.39 -8.02 -2.23
N PRO A 55 -17.44 -8.20 -3.04
CA PRO A 55 -17.69 -7.36 -4.20
C PRO A 55 -17.76 -5.87 -3.80
N LEU A 56 -17.15 -5.02 -4.61
CA LEU A 56 -17.21 -3.58 -4.42
C LEU A 56 -18.66 -3.08 -4.49
N THR A 57 -18.98 -2.07 -3.69
CA THR A 57 -20.21 -1.31 -3.90
C THR A 57 -20.12 -0.55 -5.24
N PRO A 58 -21.26 -0.21 -5.89
CA PRO A 58 -21.25 0.51 -7.16
C PRO A 58 -20.45 1.82 -7.13
N ARG A 59 -20.44 2.50 -5.96
CA ARG A 59 -19.67 3.73 -5.79
C ARG A 59 -18.16 3.48 -5.67
N GLN A 60 -17.75 2.37 -5.08
CA GLN A 60 -16.34 1.99 -4.97
C GLN A 60 -15.78 1.56 -6.33
N GLU A 61 -16.53 0.80 -7.12
CA GLU A 61 -16.19 0.48 -8.52
C GLU A 61 -15.89 1.74 -9.33
N GLU A 62 -16.79 2.72 -9.29
CA GLU A 62 -16.61 3.99 -10.00
C GLU A 62 -15.36 4.76 -9.54
N VAL A 63 -15.03 4.72 -8.24
CA VAL A 63 -13.82 5.36 -7.70
C VAL A 63 -12.57 4.63 -8.19
N VAL A 64 -12.58 3.31 -8.15
CA VAL A 64 -11.48 2.46 -8.61
C VAL A 64 -11.20 2.68 -10.09
N GLU A 65 -12.23 2.71 -10.94
CA GLU A 65 -12.11 2.95 -12.37
C GLU A 65 -11.48 4.32 -12.66
N ARG A 66 -11.91 5.36 -11.94
CA ARG A 66 -11.30 6.70 -12.05
C ARG A 66 -9.85 6.74 -11.58
N LEU A 67 -9.51 5.99 -10.52
CA LEU A 67 -8.13 5.90 -10.02
C LEU A 67 -7.23 5.17 -11.01
N ALA A 68 -7.72 4.09 -11.63
CA ALA A 68 -6.99 3.37 -12.66
C ALA A 68 -6.72 4.27 -13.86
N SER A 69 -7.75 4.89 -14.43
CA SER A 69 -7.62 5.85 -15.54
C SER A 69 -6.64 6.99 -15.25
N ALA A 70 -6.72 7.57 -14.04
CA ALA A 70 -5.77 8.59 -13.60
C ALA A 70 -4.35 8.04 -13.47
N GLY A 71 -4.18 6.84 -12.92
CA GLY A 71 -2.91 6.14 -12.76
C GLY A 71 -2.25 5.81 -14.11
N GLY A 72 -2.99 5.26 -15.07
CA GLY A 72 -2.54 5.00 -16.42
C GLY A 72 -2.12 6.27 -17.14
N THR A 73 -2.93 7.33 -17.06
CA THR A 73 -2.62 8.64 -17.66
C THR A 73 -1.35 9.26 -17.07
N LEU A 74 -1.20 9.25 -15.74
CA LEU A 74 0.00 9.75 -15.05
C LEU A 74 1.23 8.94 -15.47
N THR A 75 1.12 7.62 -15.52
CA THR A 75 2.22 6.72 -15.88
C THR A 75 2.63 6.91 -17.34
N ALA A 76 1.68 7.06 -18.27
CA ALA A 76 1.95 7.36 -19.66
C ALA A 76 2.63 8.73 -19.83
N GLY A 77 2.12 9.77 -19.16
CA GLY A 77 2.68 11.12 -19.21
C GLY A 77 4.09 11.20 -18.63
N LEU A 78 4.32 10.59 -17.46
CA LEU A 78 5.65 10.52 -16.83
C LEU A 78 6.63 9.69 -17.66
N SER A 79 6.17 8.59 -18.27
CA SER A 79 7.01 7.77 -19.15
C SER A 79 7.41 8.54 -20.41
N GLY A 80 6.49 9.33 -20.99
CA GLY A 80 6.79 10.26 -22.10
C GLY A 80 7.82 11.32 -21.72
N ALA A 81 7.67 11.96 -20.55
CA ALA A 81 8.62 12.95 -20.07
C ALA A 81 10.02 12.34 -19.80
N LEU A 82 10.06 11.16 -19.18
CA LEU A 82 11.30 10.47 -18.87
C LEU A 82 12.00 9.93 -20.12
N ALA A 83 11.24 9.44 -21.10
CA ALA A 83 11.76 9.02 -22.41
C ALA A 83 12.47 10.18 -23.13
N ALA A 84 11.82 11.36 -23.17
CA ALA A 84 12.41 12.57 -23.73
C ALA A 84 13.68 13.03 -22.99
N GLN A 85 13.67 12.98 -21.66
CA GLN A 85 14.82 13.32 -20.81
C GLN A 85 16.00 12.37 -21.01
N ALA A 86 15.73 11.07 -21.14
CA ALA A 86 16.75 10.01 -21.21
C ALA A 86 17.21 9.69 -22.64
N GLY A 87 16.55 10.24 -23.67
CA GLY A 87 16.81 9.89 -25.06
C GLY A 87 16.48 8.43 -25.40
N ARG A 88 15.42 7.88 -24.78
CA ARG A 88 14.95 6.49 -24.96
C ARG A 88 13.51 6.45 -25.45
N SER A 89 13.04 5.29 -25.90
CA SER A 89 11.63 5.12 -26.24
C SER A 89 10.77 5.04 -24.97
N VAL A 90 9.47 5.34 -25.10
CA VAL A 90 8.50 5.14 -24.00
C VAL A 90 8.39 3.64 -23.66
N ASP A 91 8.45 2.78 -24.67
CA ASP A 91 8.44 1.32 -24.49
C ASP A 91 9.61 0.83 -23.61
N ASP A 92 10.82 1.36 -23.82
CA ASP A 92 12.01 1.01 -23.01
C ASP A 92 11.83 1.44 -21.55
N ILE A 93 11.16 2.58 -21.32
CA ILE A 93 10.88 3.10 -19.98
C ILE A 93 9.83 2.23 -19.28
N LEU A 94 8.73 1.92 -19.95
CA LEU A 94 7.65 1.09 -19.41
C LEU A 94 8.13 -0.35 -19.15
N GLU A 95 8.93 -0.93 -20.06
CA GLU A 95 9.56 -2.24 -19.87
C GLU A 95 10.50 -2.22 -18.65
N GLY A 96 11.30 -1.16 -18.50
CA GLY A 96 12.16 -0.95 -17.33
C GLY A 96 11.37 -0.83 -16.02
N ALA A 97 10.23 -0.15 -16.04
CA ALA A 97 9.33 -0.04 -14.90
C ALA A 97 8.74 -1.40 -14.50
N ALA A 98 8.22 -2.18 -15.48
CA ALA A 98 7.69 -3.52 -15.23
C ALA A 98 8.76 -4.45 -14.64
N ARG A 99 9.98 -4.45 -15.21
CA ARG A 99 11.11 -5.23 -14.66
C ARG A 99 11.46 -4.81 -13.23
N SER A 100 11.36 -3.53 -12.91
CA SER A 100 11.65 -3.02 -11.56
C SER A 100 10.61 -3.49 -10.54
N VAL A 101 9.33 -3.51 -10.92
CA VAL A 101 8.24 -4.02 -10.07
C VAL A 101 8.45 -5.49 -9.73
N VAL A 102 8.69 -6.33 -10.74
CA VAL A 102 8.97 -7.77 -10.56
C VAL A 102 10.22 -7.99 -9.70
N TRP A 103 11.26 -7.18 -9.93
CA TRP A 103 12.47 -7.25 -9.12
C TRP A 103 12.24 -6.89 -7.66
N GLN A 104 11.46 -5.84 -7.37
CA GLN A 104 11.10 -5.45 -6.01
C GLN A 104 10.29 -6.53 -5.30
N GLN A 105 9.34 -7.15 -5.98
CA GLN A 105 8.57 -8.28 -5.46
C GLN A 105 9.50 -9.44 -5.07
N ARG A 106 10.43 -9.81 -5.96
CA ARG A 106 11.42 -10.86 -5.70
C ARG A 106 12.33 -10.56 -4.53
N LEU A 107 12.69 -9.28 -4.31
CA LEU A 107 13.49 -8.88 -3.14
C LEU A 107 12.69 -8.96 -1.84
N ALA A 108 11.39 -8.64 -1.87
CA ALA A 108 10.51 -8.79 -0.71
C ALA A 108 10.38 -10.27 -0.30
N GLU A 109 10.17 -11.17 -1.26
CA GLU A 109 10.19 -12.63 -1.06
C GLU A 109 11.47 -13.13 -0.39
N GLN A 110 12.64 -12.72 -0.92
CA GLN A 110 13.93 -13.14 -0.37
C GLN A 110 14.14 -12.68 1.08
N ARG A 111 13.67 -11.47 1.43
CA ARG A 111 13.76 -10.94 2.80
C ARG A 111 12.90 -11.74 3.77
N ASP A 112 11.70 -12.13 3.35
CA ASP A 112 10.80 -12.93 4.17
C ASP A 112 11.34 -14.35 4.36
N ASP A 113 11.87 -14.96 3.31
CA ASP A 113 12.49 -16.29 3.41
C ASP A 113 13.72 -16.28 4.30
N ALA A 114 14.54 -15.23 4.24
CA ALA A 114 15.64 -15.03 5.18
C ALA A 114 15.14 -14.84 6.63
N ALA A 115 14.05 -14.09 6.84
CA ALA A 115 13.45 -13.92 8.17
C ALA A 115 12.89 -15.23 8.74
N ARG A 116 12.27 -16.07 7.90
CA ARG A 116 11.80 -17.41 8.28
C ARG A 116 12.93 -18.36 8.61
N GLN A 117 14.05 -18.29 7.88
CA GLN A 117 15.22 -19.16 8.09
C GLN A 117 16.05 -18.75 9.33
N HIS A 118 16.04 -17.48 9.71
CA HIS A 118 16.76 -16.96 10.89
C HIS A 118 15.89 -16.87 12.16
N GLY A 119 14.62 -17.28 12.10
CA GLY A 119 13.61 -17.14 13.15
C GLY A 119 13.53 -18.26 14.20
N GLU A 120 14.47 -19.21 14.28
CA GLU A 120 14.59 -20.11 15.44
C GLU A 120 15.88 -19.81 16.21
N PRO A 121 15.77 -19.40 17.50
CA PRO A 121 15.82 -20.42 18.55
C PRO A 121 15.06 -20.09 19.85
N ARG A 122 14.41 -21.11 20.43
CA ARG A 122 14.51 -21.63 21.82
C ARG A 122 13.18 -22.12 22.38
N GLN A 123 13.13 -23.43 22.50
CA GLN A 123 12.38 -24.15 23.53
C GLN A 123 12.52 -23.42 24.88
N HIS A 124 11.42 -22.89 25.41
CA HIS A 124 11.20 -22.82 26.85
C HIS A 124 10.06 -23.77 27.18
N GLY A 125 10.45 -25.02 27.43
CA GLY A 125 9.69 -25.83 28.36
C GLY A 125 9.83 -25.20 29.74
N GLU A 126 8.74 -24.65 30.26
CA GLU A 126 8.57 -24.55 31.71
C GLU A 126 7.30 -25.30 32.10
N ALA A 127 7.55 -26.36 32.85
CA ALA A 127 6.56 -27.19 33.47
C ALA A 127 5.76 -26.39 34.51
N ARG A 128 4.44 -26.55 34.47
CA ARG A 128 3.51 -26.74 35.59
C ARG A 128 3.92 -26.14 36.95
N HIS A 129 3.06 -25.29 37.52
CA HIS A 129 2.63 -25.48 38.90
C HIS A 129 1.22 -24.93 39.17
N HIS A 130 0.41 -25.79 39.80
CA HIS A 130 -0.91 -25.56 40.38
C HIS A 130 -0.95 -24.42 41.41
N GLY A 131 -2.11 -23.76 41.52
CA GLY A 131 -2.47 -22.94 42.68
C GLY A 131 -3.89 -22.38 42.62
N GLU A 132 -4.89 -23.20 42.97
CA GLU A 132 -6.24 -22.74 43.35
C GLU A 132 -6.24 -22.11 44.76
N ALA A 133 -6.92 -20.97 44.95
CA ALA A 133 -7.73 -20.57 46.12
C ALA A 133 -8.16 -19.09 45.95
N ARG A 134 -9.40 -18.79 45.54
CA ARG A 134 -10.60 -18.53 46.38
C ARG A 134 -10.56 -17.26 47.27
N HIS A 135 -11.55 -16.40 46.98
CA HIS A 135 -12.42 -15.62 47.89
C HIS A 135 -12.06 -14.19 48.38
N HIS A 136 -13.11 -13.37 48.28
CA HIS A 136 -13.50 -12.17 49.07
C HIS A 136 -12.91 -10.79 48.75
N GLY A 137 -13.70 -10.01 48.00
CA GLY A 137 -14.56 -8.96 48.58
C GLY A 137 -13.92 -7.62 48.94
N GLY A 138 -14.48 -6.53 48.41
CA GLY A 138 -14.30 -5.19 48.96
C GLY A 138 -14.51 -4.07 47.94
N GLU A 139 -15.73 -3.56 47.87
CA GLU A 139 -16.09 -2.29 47.24
C GLU A 139 -15.25 -1.14 47.81
N ARG A 140 -14.66 -0.31 46.93
CA ARG A 140 -14.31 1.09 47.20
C ARG A 140 -14.43 1.90 45.92
N GLU A 141 -15.57 2.57 45.78
CA GLU A 141 -15.63 3.88 45.12
C GLU A 141 -14.86 4.86 46.02
N ASP A 142 -13.83 5.54 45.49
CA ASP A 142 -13.70 6.99 45.69
C ASP A 142 -12.57 7.63 44.86
N ALA A 143 -12.89 8.85 44.43
CA ALA A 143 -12.02 10.01 44.23
C ALA A 143 -10.88 9.98 43.18
N GLY A 144 -11.14 10.72 42.09
CA GLY A 144 -10.47 12.01 41.89
C GLY A 144 -9.12 12.00 41.17
N GLY A 145 -9.14 12.38 39.90
CA GLY A 145 -7.92 12.64 39.14
C GLY A 145 -8.18 13.34 37.80
N GLN A 146 -8.76 14.53 37.85
CA GLN A 146 -8.69 15.49 36.75
C GLN A 146 -7.21 15.71 36.41
N ARG A 147 -6.82 15.50 35.16
CA ARG A 147 -5.62 16.11 34.61
C ARG A 147 -6.04 17.10 33.54
N GLU A 148 -6.14 18.32 34.01
CA GLU A 148 -6.18 19.54 33.24
C GLU A 148 -4.95 19.63 32.34
N ASP A 149 -5.23 20.00 31.09
CA ASP A 149 -4.53 20.97 30.27
C ASP A 149 -3.28 21.62 30.92
N ALA A 150 -2.13 21.42 30.28
CA ALA A 150 -0.89 22.12 30.59
C ALA A 150 -0.18 22.56 29.31
N GLY A 151 -0.45 23.82 28.92
CA GLY A 151 0.53 24.72 28.29
C GLY A 151 0.59 24.65 26.76
N GLY A 152 0.07 25.59 25.98
CA GLY A 152 -0.14 27.00 26.27
C GLY A 152 1.11 27.84 25.98
N GLN A 153 1.14 28.37 24.76
CA GLN A 153 1.62 29.72 24.36
C GLN A 153 3.11 29.97 24.11
N GLN A 154 3.41 30.41 22.87
CA GLN A 154 4.10 31.67 22.47
C GLN A 154 4.30 31.56 20.93
N ARG A 155 3.60 32.25 20.02
CA ARG A 155 3.41 33.69 19.79
C ARG A 155 4.69 34.52 19.93
N ASP A 156 5.32 34.74 18.78
CA ASP A 156 5.85 36.02 18.29
C ASP A 156 5.52 36.02 16.76
N ARG A 157 4.65 36.86 16.17
CA ARG A 157 4.67 38.34 16.02
C ARG A 157 6.07 38.79 15.59
N ARG A 158 6.33 39.48 14.48
CA ARG A 158 5.60 40.48 13.68
C ARG A 158 6.60 40.91 12.58
N ASP A 159 6.17 41.04 11.33
CA ASP A 159 5.92 42.31 10.60
C ASP A 159 7.04 42.56 9.55
N ASP A 160 6.68 43.41 8.57
CA ASP A 160 7.47 44.05 7.51
C ASP A 160 7.76 43.24 6.23
N ASP A 161 7.55 43.75 5.02
CA ASP A 161 6.89 44.99 4.57
C ASP A 161 6.81 44.91 3.03
N GLY A 162 5.82 45.55 2.44
CA GLY A 162 5.67 45.62 0.98
C GLY A 162 6.81 46.37 0.28
N ARG A 163 7.09 46.01 -0.98
CA ARG A 163 7.74 46.92 -1.92
C ARG A 163 7.41 46.59 -3.38
N ASP A 164 6.62 47.48 -3.98
CA ASP A 164 6.51 47.69 -5.42
C ASP A 164 7.83 48.22 -6.02
N GLY A 165 8.06 47.96 -7.31
CA GLY A 165 9.06 48.69 -8.10
C GLY A 165 9.29 48.10 -9.49
N ASP A 166 8.66 48.74 -10.48
CA ASP A 166 9.01 48.95 -11.91
C ASP A 166 10.08 48.05 -12.56
#